data_AF-A0A9N9THP8-F1
#
_entry.id   AF-A0A9N9THP8-F1
#
_cell.length_a   1.000
_cell.length_b   1.000
_cell.length_c   1.000
_cell.angle_alpha   90.00
_cell.angle_beta   90.00
_cell.angle_gamma   90.00
#
_symmetry.space_group_name_H-M   'P 1'
#
loop_
_entity.id
_entity.type
_entity.pdbx_description
1 polymer ?
#
loop_
_entity_poly.entity_id
_entity_poly.type
_entity_poly.pdbx_seq_one_letter_code
_entity_poly.pdbx_strand_id
1 'polypeptide(L)'
;MMKLIVVILFAITVAITIASDDPQPTKCYHCSLIEGEICNKPDFTWLGVQSCDDIPTNKNTTDKVVCYTVTATWLGQPITERGCYYQEMEGMDLCTYFNKTEANVPFTFDYKCKLCYNDLCNGLPSR
;
A
#
# COMPACT_ATOMS: atom_id res chain seq x y z
N MET A 1 -43.33 -50.64 16.93
CA MET A 1 -43.25 -49.27 17.47
C MET A 1 -41.78 -48.90 17.59
N MET A 2 -41.39 -47.72 17.08
CA MET A 2 -40.12 -46.98 17.30
C MET A 2 -38.79 -47.66 16.89
N LYS A 3 -37.81 -47.02 16.25
CA LYS A 3 -37.68 -45.71 15.58
C LYS A 3 -36.44 -45.84 14.68
N LEU A 4 -36.56 -45.37 13.44
CA LEU A 4 -35.44 -45.03 12.57
C LEU A 4 -34.58 -43.98 13.28
N ILE A 5 -33.26 -44.19 13.42
CA ILE A 5 -32.31 -43.08 13.57
C ILE A 5 -31.07 -43.43 12.73
N VAL A 6 -31.13 -43.01 11.47
CA VAL A 6 -29.95 -42.86 10.61
C VAL A 6 -29.20 -41.64 11.17
N VAL A 7 -28.09 -41.87 11.87
CA VAL A 7 -27.20 -40.79 12.29
C VAL A 7 -26.34 -40.42 11.10
N ILE A 8 -26.81 -39.47 10.28
CA ILE A 8 -25.99 -38.81 9.28
C ILE A 8 -25.07 -37.86 10.06
N LEU A 9 -23.83 -38.28 10.31
CA LEU A 9 -22.77 -37.38 10.76
C LEU A 9 -22.45 -36.42 9.60
N PHE A 10 -23.10 -35.25 9.60
CA PHE A 10 -22.61 -34.10 8.86
C PHE A 10 -21.33 -33.62 9.54
N ALA A 11 -20.18 -34.08 9.03
CA ALA A 11 -18.91 -33.42 9.27
C ALA A 11 -18.95 -32.08 8.51
N ILE A 12 -19.45 -31.03 9.16
CA ILE A 12 -19.20 -29.66 8.73
C ILE A 12 -17.74 -29.40 9.08
N THR A 13 -16.84 -29.68 8.14
CA THR A 13 -15.50 -29.09 8.12
C THR A 13 -15.69 -27.59 8.06
N VAL A 14 -15.69 -26.96 9.24
CA VAL A 14 -15.43 -25.54 9.38
C VAL A 14 -14.01 -25.37 8.87
N ALA A 15 -13.89 -24.99 7.60
CA ALA A 15 -12.70 -24.34 7.09
C ALA A 15 -12.61 -23.04 7.89
N ILE A 16 -11.90 -23.09 9.02
CA ILE A 16 -11.39 -21.92 9.70
C ILE A 16 -10.42 -21.33 8.69
N THR A 17 -10.92 -20.46 7.81
CA THR A 17 -10.09 -19.50 7.12
C THR A 17 -9.52 -18.66 8.24
N ILE A 18 -8.34 -19.05 8.73
CA ILE A 18 -7.45 -18.14 9.42
C ILE A 18 -7.31 -17.02 8.41
N ALA A 19 -7.96 -15.89 8.67
CA ALA A 19 -7.65 -14.66 7.95
C ALA A 19 -6.14 -14.53 8.15
N SER A 20 -5.39 -14.87 7.10
CA SER A 20 -4.01 -14.48 6.99
C SER A 20 -4.10 -12.98 6.97
N ASP A 21 -4.01 -12.35 8.14
CA ASP A 21 -3.77 -10.93 8.25
C ASP A 21 -2.45 -10.74 7.51
N ASP A 22 -2.55 -10.36 6.23
CA ASP A 22 -1.40 -9.97 5.44
C ASP A 22 -0.66 -8.94 6.29
N PRO A 23 0.64 -9.12 6.56
CA PRO A 23 1.38 -8.19 7.41
C PRO A 23 1.18 -6.78 6.86
N GLN A 24 0.65 -5.89 7.70
CA GLN A 24 0.50 -4.48 7.38
C GLN A 24 1.70 -3.73 7.96
N PRO A 25 2.29 -2.78 7.22
CA PRO A 25 3.37 -1.96 7.75
C PRO A 25 2.84 -1.03 8.82
N THR A 26 3.60 -0.89 9.91
CA THR A 26 3.39 0.11 10.96
C THR A 26 4.12 1.42 10.64
N LYS A 27 5.12 1.35 9.75
CA LYS A 27 5.92 2.52 9.33
C LYS A 27 6.48 2.36 7.93
N CYS A 28 6.59 3.48 7.22
CA CYS A 28 7.20 3.56 5.90
C CYS A 28 8.19 4.71 5.84
N TYR A 29 9.16 4.65 4.93
CA TYR A 29 9.89 5.86 4.58
C TYR A 29 8.90 6.87 3.98
N HIS A 30 9.06 8.11 4.38
CA HIS A 30 8.23 9.21 3.93
C HIS A 30 9.10 10.28 3.33
N CYS A 31 8.70 10.70 2.13
CA CYS A 31 9.18 11.93 1.56
C CYS A 31 8.21 12.40 0.47
N SER A 32 8.02 13.71 0.37
CA SER A 32 7.06 14.34 -0.56
C SER A 32 7.73 14.91 -1.81
N LEU A 33 6.94 15.19 -2.84
CA LEU A 33 7.39 15.84 -4.07
C LEU A 33 8.07 17.21 -3.83
N ILE A 34 7.74 17.89 -2.73
CA ILE A 34 8.32 19.19 -2.36
C ILE A 34 9.75 19.03 -1.80
N GLU A 35 10.05 17.88 -1.21
CA GLU A 35 11.38 17.57 -0.66
C GLU A 35 12.41 17.21 -1.75
N GLY A 36 11.95 17.15 -3.01
CA GLY A 36 12.80 17.23 -4.20
C GLY A 36 13.84 16.13 -4.29
N GLU A 37 15.09 16.51 -4.57
CA GLU A 37 16.20 15.58 -4.83
C GLU A 37 16.47 14.60 -3.69
N ILE A 38 16.08 14.92 -2.45
CA ILE A 38 16.31 14.05 -1.28
C ILE A 38 15.60 12.70 -1.46
N CYS A 39 14.36 12.69 -1.98
CA CYS A 39 13.63 11.45 -2.28
C CYS A 39 14.28 10.58 -3.36
N ASN A 40 15.06 11.19 -4.25
CA ASN A 40 15.75 10.51 -5.35
C ASN A 40 17.13 9.98 -4.95
N LYS A 41 17.64 10.35 -3.77
CA LYS A 41 18.96 9.89 -3.31
C LYS A 41 18.91 8.40 -2.96
N PRO A 42 20.00 7.66 -3.20
CA PRO A 42 20.12 6.27 -2.80
C PRO A 42 20.35 6.08 -1.30
N ASP A 43 20.63 7.17 -0.58
CA ASP A 43 20.86 7.19 0.85
C ASP A 43 19.58 7.61 1.59
N PHE A 44 19.01 6.67 2.34
CA PHE A 44 17.75 6.81 3.05
C PHE A 44 17.92 7.40 4.46
N THR A 45 19.16 7.66 4.90
CA THR A 45 19.43 8.23 6.24
C THR A 45 18.79 9.61 6.45
N TRP A 46 18.45 10.29 5.35
CA TRP A 46 17.84 11.62 5.35
C TRP A 46 16.34 11.60 5.09
N LEU A 47 15.75 10.43 4.81
CA LEU A 47 14.30 10.32 4.62
C LEU A 47 13.60 10.28 5.98
N GLY A 48 12.46 10.96 6.05
CA GLY A 48 11.56 10.83 7.17
C GLY A 48 11.03 9.40 7.29
N VAL A 49 10.57 9.05 8.48
CA VAL A 49 9.79 7.84 8.71
C VAL A 49 8.41 8.30 9.16
N GLN A 50 7.38 7.83 8.46
CA GLN A 50 5.98 8.09 8.80
C GLN A 50 5.43 6.86 9.52
N SER A 51 4.71 7.09 10.62
CA SER A 51 3.85 6.07 11.23
C SER A 51 2.63 5.86 10.34
N CYS A 52 2.31 4.61 10.03
CA CYS A 52 1.15 4.27 9.23
C CYS A 52 -0.16 4.39 10.01
N ASP A 53 -0.11 4.49 11.34
CA ASP A 53 -1.27 4.74 12.19
C ASP A 53 -1.78 6.20 12.06
N ASP A 54 -0.95 7.11 11.55
CA ASP A 54 -1.26 8.55 11.45
C ASP A 54 -1.92 8.93 10.12
N ILE A 55 -2.22 7.96 9.23
CA ILE A 55 -2.84 8.28 7.94
C ILE A 55 -4.33 8.62 8.13
N PRO A 56 -4.82 9.75 7.59
CA PRO A 56 -6.20 10.16 7.79
C PRO A 56 -7.16 9.16 7.12
N THR A 57 -8.05 8.55 7.89
CA THR A 57 -9.11 7.67 7.37
C THR A 57 -10.08 8.45 6.48
N ASN A 58 -10.39 7.89 5.31
CA ASN A 58 -11.45 8.39 4.43
C ASN A 58 -12.52 7.30 4.23
N LYS A 59 -13.79 7.66 4.06
CA LYS A 59 -14.90 6.69 3.95
C LYS A 59 -14.83 5.76 2.73
N ASN A 60 -13.95 6.08 1.78
CA ASN A 60 -13.79 5.37 0.53
C ASN A 60 -12.44 4.64 0.43
N THR A 61 -11.75 4.41 1.56
CA THR A 61 -10.49 3.66 1.60
C THR A 61 -10.70 2.27 2.20
N THR A 62 -9.82 1.33 1.89
CA THR A 62 -9.74 0.07 2.64
C THR A 62 -9.29 0.31 4.08
N ASP A 63 -9.41 -0.71 4.92
CA ASP A 63 -8.74 -0.79 6.22
C ASP A 63 -7.26 -1.18 6.11
N LYS A 64 -6.89 -1.87 5.02
CA LYS A 64 -5.51 -2.27 4.74
C LYS A 64 -4.61 -1.11 4.36
N VAL A 65 -3.47 -1.00 5.05
CA VAL A 65 -2.40 -0.03 4.78
C VAL A 65 -1.20 -0.68 4.09
N VAL A 66 -0.53 0.07 3.23
CA VAL A 66 0.67 -0.33 2.48
C VAL A 66 1.71 0.78 2.47
N CYS A 67 2.98 0.42 2.28
CA CYS A 67 4.00 1.38 1.89
C CYS A 67 3.97 1.55 0.37
N TYR A 68 4.01 2.79 -0.11
CA TYR A 68 4.09 3.10 -1.53
C TYR A 68 5.41 3.78 -1.91
N THR A 69 5.76 3.66 -3.19
CA THR A 69 6.74 4.50 -3.87
C THR A 69 6.17 4.87 -5.23
N VAL A 70 6.05 6.17 -5.48
CA VAL A 70 5.71 6.72 -6.79
C VAL A 70 6.96 7.37 -7.37
N THR A 71 7.25 7.11 -8.64
CA THR A 71 8.27 7.84 -9.39
C THR A 71 7.66 8.37 -10.68
N ALA A 72 7.95 9.61 -11.02
CA ALA A 72 7.51 10.25 -12.27
C ALA A 72 8.53 11.29 -12.72
N THR A 73 8.27 11.96 -13.84
CA THR A 73 9.06 13.10 -14.32
C THR A 73 8.23 14.37 -14.25
N TRP A 74 8.76 15.39 -13.56
CA TRP A 74 8.18 16.72 -13.47
C TRP A 74 9.15 17.76 -14.03
N LEU A 75 8.71 18.53 -15.04
CA LEU A 75 9.54 19.55 -15.70
C LEU A 75 10.92 19.02 -16.17
N GLY A 76 10.98 17.75 -16.61
CA GLY A 76 12.20 17.09 -17.08
C GLY A 76 13.12 16.57 -15.97
N GLN A 77 12.70 16.62 -14.71
CA GLN A 77 13.43 16.07 -13.57
C GLN A 77 12.70 14.85 -12.99
N PRO A 78 13.42 13.77 -12.64
CA PRO A 78 12.82 12.66 -11.93
C PRO A 78 12.37 13.13 -10.55
N ILE A 79 11.18 12.71 -10.15
CA ILE A 79 10.62 12.93 -8.83
C ILE A 79 10.25 11.57 -8.24
N THR A 80 10.45 11.44 -6.94
CA THR A 80 10.06 10.26 -6.18
C THR A 80 9.24 10.72 -4.98
N GLU A 81 8.16 10.01 -4.69
CA GLU A 81 7.35 10.17 -3.48
C GLU A 81 7.23 8.83 -2.75
N ARG A 82 7.23 8.88 -1.42
CA ARG A 82 7.14 7.69 -0.57
C ARG A 82 6.25 7.98 0.65
N GLY A 83 5.52 6.98 1.11
CA GLY A 83 4.76 7.08 2.35
C GLY A 83 3.95 5.83 2.68
N CYS A 84 3.13 5.95 3.72
CA CYS A 84 2.04 5.02 4.03
C CYS A 84 0.77 5.48 3.33
N TYR A 85 -0.03 4.55 2.79
CA TYR A 85 -1.39 4.84 2.37
C TYR A 85 -2.27 3.59 2.37
N TYR A 86 -3.58 3.77 2.29
CA TYR A 86 -4.52 2.66 2.08
C TYR A 86 -4.30 1.95 0.75
N GLN A 87 -4.41 0.62 0.75
CA GLN A 87 -4.22 -0.21 -0.44
C GLN A 87 -5.20 0.14 -1.57
N GLU A 88 -6.43 0.51 -1.22
CA GLU A 88 -7.44 0.93 -2.19
C GLU A 88 -8.08 2.27 -1.80
N MET A 89 -8.47 3.02 -2.83
CA MET A 89 -9.17 4.31 -2.76
C MET A 89 -10.26 4.36 -3.82
N GLU A 90 -11.46 4.79 -3.43
CA GLU A 90 -12.60 4.97 -4.34
C GLU A 90 -12.91 3.70 -5.17
N GLY A 91 -12.68 2.51 -4.59
CA GLY A 91 -12.88 1.22 -5.24
C GLY A 91 -11.83 0.87 -6.31
N MET A 92 -10.67 1.53 -6.31
CA MET A 92 -9.52 1.25 -7.17
C MET A 92 -8.28 1.02 -6.31
N ASP A 93 -7.31 0.25 -6.81
CA ASP A 93 -6.02 0.15 -6.13
C ASP A 93 -5.31 1.51 -6.09
N LEU A 94 -4.50 1.74 -5.06
CA LEU A 94 -3.80 3.00 -4.82
C LEU A 94 -3.01 3.49 -6.03
N CYS A 95 -2.31 2.60 -6.73
CA CYS A 95 -1.48 2.97 -7.87
C CYS A 95 -2.32 3.45 -9.05
N THR A 96 -3.45 2.78 -9.32
CA THR A 96 -4.44 3.22 -10.31
C THR A 96 -5.06 4.56 -9.92
N TYR A 97 -5.40 4.76 -8.65
CA TYR A 97 -5.94 6.02 -8.15
C TYR A 97 -4.96 7.18 -8.38
N PHE A 98 -3.72 7.07 -7.90
CA PHE A 98 -2.69 8.09 -8.10
C PHE A 98 -2.39 8.33 -9.57
N ASN A 99 -2.32 7.29 -10.41
CA ASN A 99 -2.15 7.49 -11.85
C ASN A 99 -3.31 8.33 -12.44
N LYS A 100 -4.55 8.09 -12.02
CA LYS A 100 -5.71 8.86 -12.49
C LYS A 100 -5.71 10.31 -11.97
N THR A 101 -5.34 10.56 -10.72
CA THR A 101 -5.44 11.89 -10.09
C THR A 101 -4.20 12.75 -10.33
N GLU A 102 -3.02 12.14 -10.34
CA GLU A 102 -1.73 12.83 -10.43
C GLU A 102 -1.14 12.81 -11.84
N ALA A 103 -1.38 11.80 -12.68
CA ALA A 103 -0.86 11.83 -14.06
C ALA A 103 -1.58 12.82 -14.98
N ASN A 104 -2.60 13.55 -14.47
CA ASN A 104 -3.32 14.60 -15.19
C ASN A 104 -2.78 16.04 -14.93
N VAL A 105 -1.82 16.21 -14.01
CA VAL A 105 -0.98 17.43 -13.89
C VAL A 105 0.25 17.26 -14.83
N PRO A 106 1.18 18.23 -15.03
CA PRO A 106 2.29 18.08 -16.01
C PRO A 106 3.37 17.05 -15.61
N PHE A 107 2.99 16.03 -14.85
CA PHE A 107 3.76 14.81 -14.60
C PHE A 107 3.58 13.91 -15.82
N THR A 108 4.60 13.83 -16.69
CA THR A 108 4.46 13.12 -17.96
C THR A 108 5.60 12.14 -18.20
N PHE A 109 5.24 11.02 -18.84
CA PHE A 109 6.04 9.96 -19.50
C PHE A 109 6.46 8.70 -18.73
N ASP A 110 6.81 8.73 -17.45
CA ASP A 110 7.41 7.55 -16.78
C ASP A 110 6.85 7.23 -15.39
N TYR A 111 5.57 7.56 -15.15
CA TYR A 111 4.87 7.23 -13.92
C TYR A 111 5.00 5.73 -13.60
N LYS A 112 5.56 5.43 -12.42
CA LYS A 112 5.63 4.09 -11.85
C LYS A 112 5.18 4.17 -10.41
N CYS A 113 4.38 3.20 -10.00
CA CYS A 113 3.95 3.03 -8.63
C CYS A 113 4.27 1.61 -8.17
N LYS A 114 4.80 1.48 -6.95
CA LYS A 114 5.13 0.21 -6.31
C LYS A 114 4.57 0.18 -4.90
N LEU A 115 3.97 -0.95 -4.55
CA LEU A 115 3.45 -1.22 -3.21
C LEU A 115 4.26 -2.32 -2.55
N CYS A 116 4.39 -2.25 -1.23
CA CYS A 116 4.97 -3.32 -0.42
C CYS A 116 4.39 -3.29 1.00
N TYR A 117 4.55 -4.40 1.72
CA TYR A 117 3.70 -4.73 2.89
C TYR A 117 4.47 -4.85 4.20
N ASN A 118 5.80 -4.74 4.18
CA ASN A 118 6.64 -4.79 5.39
C ASN A 118 7.07 -3.39 5.82
N ASP A 119 7.41 -3.21 7.09
CA ASP A 119 7.99 -1.95 7.56
C ASP A 119 9.18 -1.52 6.71
N LEU A 120 9.19 -0.23 6.32
CA LEU A 120 10.29 0.41 5.59
C LEU A 120 10.67 -0.28 4.26
N CYS A 121 9.79 -1.13 3.71
CA CYS A 121 10.03 -1.87 2.48
C CYS A 121 10.08 -0.97 1.24
N ASN A 122 9.53 0.24 1.34
CA ASN A 122 9.57 1.25 0.29
C ASN A 122 10.89 2.03 0.28
N GLY A 123 11.98 1.41 0.77
CA GLY A 123 13.35 1.81 0.53
C GLY A 123 13.81 1.47 -0.89
N LEU A 124 15.09 1.72 -1.21
CA LEU A 124 15.68 1.13 -2.41
C LEU A 124 15.69 -0.40 -2.31
N PRO A 125 15.69 -1.14 -3.44
CA PRO A 125 15.98 -2.56 -3.42
C PRO A 125 17.32 -2.77 -2.70
N SER A 126 17.30 -3.55 -1.62
CA SER A 126 18.49 -4.07 -0.98
C SER A 126 19.32 -4.76 -2.07
N ARG A 127 20.56 -4.30 -2.25
CA ARG A 127 21.54 -4.95 -3.15
C ARG A 127 21.67 -6.44 -2.87
#